data_AF-A0A7X6C9J4-F1
#
_entry.id   AF-A0A7X6C9J4-F1
#
_cell.length_a   1.000
_cell.length_b   1.000
_cell.length_c   1.000
_cell.angle_alpha   90.00
_cell.angle_beta   90.00
_cell.angle_gamma   90.00
#
_symmetry.space_group_name_H-M   'P 1'
#
loop_
_entity.id
_entity.type
_entity.pdbx_description
1 polymer ?
#
loop_
_entity_poly.entity_id
_entity_poly.type
_entity_poly.pdbx_seq_one_letter_code
_entity_poly.pdbx_strand_id
1 'polypeptide(L)'
;MQTEAESIGYAVQHIVSLPKLEHSVIKEKVEIQDENQEFSTNVAGIKVSLSSAVSAKFENFEKIEDYLNQTVDELKKLMRETVNSTAREIIRTIDPERFYMRFYEPQTNENGSSREISVEQELKRGIQTALEERFGAKVLRVVPIPQQTDIIDYLQRLMGMVGSFKCEVPSLTGGEPVKFQGDFKILGIERGSWYIFQSAFQSMRESQQELLQEFEALKKQYSEVISLGDVEDSREELDEISQRIRIIENEIFGMDDIKRSIEKSVNAKLTTADSELLRYTDLKLLSTMERYINQWGRESVVEQYGLEVSVRNLSRTRTKQEEYLFDARQQLEKAKVDEALAQVEARKEQRQKQLEMSLRRNQAQSDELNKLYDRRAKLITDSDADSDELEHLNQQINRLEQEVLSSSLEEASNSLNILEPKRDKGKSTLGFEEQMSLPSSPNNPGSNSIRDTNIPDREDEDNASNL
;
A
#
# COMPACT_ATOMS: atom_id res chain seq x y z
N MET A 1 71.70 25.85 29.95
CA MET A 1 70.35 26.35 30.31
C MET A 1 69.43 25.28 30.90
N GLN A 2 68.90 24.30 30.15
CA GLN A 2 67.94 23.33 30.74
C GLN A 2 68.59 22.43 31.81
N THR A 3 69.81 21.95 31.54
CA THR A 3 70.66 21.18 32.47
C THR A 3 71.21 21.98 33.65
N GLU A 4 71.35 23.31 33.51
CA GLU A 4 71.77 24.19 34.61
C GLU A 4 70.59 24.64 35.47
N ALA A 5 69.37 24.71 34.92
CA ALA A 5 68.17 25.07 35.68
C ALA A 5 67.66 23.89 36.54
N GLU A 6 67.79 22.66 36.04
CA GLU A 6 67.48 21.44 36.81
C GLU A 6 68.41 21.26 38.02
N SER A 7 69.68 21.65 37.92
CA SER A 7 70.63 21.53 39.04
C SER A 7 70.37 22.49 40.20
N ILE A 8 69.52 23.52 39.99
CA ILE A 8 69.04 24.47 41.01
C ILE A 8 67.58 24.24 41.40
N GLY A 9 66.96 23.14 40.94
CA GLY A 9 65.60 22.74 41.33
C GLY A 9 64.46 23.44 40.59
N TYR A 10 64.74 24.08 39.44
CA TYR A 10 63.72 24.73 38.61
C TYR A 10 63.43 23.94 37.33
N ALA A 11 62.14 23.75 37.03
CA ALA A 11 61.69 23.16 35.76
C ALA A 11 61.45 24.26 34.73
N VAL A 12 62.22 24.26 33.64
CA VAL A 12 62.02 25.22 32.54
C VAL A 12 60.91 24.70 31.63
N GLN A 13 59.69 25.24 31.78
CA GLN A 13 58.62 25.09 30.80
C GLN A 13 58.79 26.15 29.70
N HIS A 14 59.23 25.73 28.52
CA HIS A 14 59.15 26.58 27.33
C HIS A 14 57.68 26.74 26.94
N ILE A 15 57.11 27.92 27.21
CA ILE A 15 55.83 28.32 26.65
C ILE A 15 56.10 28.80 25.22
N VAL A 16 55.89 27.90 24.25
CA VAL A 16 55.92 28.27 22.83
C VAL A 16 54.54 28.79 22.46
N SER A 17 54.38 30.11 22.43
CA SER A 17 53.17 30.73 21.87
C SER A 17 53.29 30.76 20.35
N LEU A 18 52.64 29.82 19.67
CA LEU A 18 52.43 29.93 18.22
C LEU A 18 51.38 31.02 17.98
N PRO A 19 51.70 32.13 17.28
CA PRO A 19 50.71 33.11 16.92
C PRO A 19 49.63 32.44 16.08
N LYS A 20 48.36 32.65 16.44
CA LYS A 20 47.21 32.14 15.67
C LYS A 20 47.13 32.91 14.36
N LEU A 21 47.88 32.47 13.35
CA LEU A 21 47.85 33.03 12.00
C LEU A 21 46.45 32.83 11.43
N GLU A 22 45.93 33.79 10.67
CA GLU A 22 44.59 33.71 10.05
C GLU A 22 44.42 32.41 9.23
N HIS A 23 45.48 31.97 8.55
CA HIS A 23 45.54 30.72 7.79
C HIS A 23 45.46 29.43 8.63
N SER A 24 45.58 29.51 9.96
CA SER A 24 45.44 28.36 10.87
C SER A 24 44.00 27.83 10.87
N VAL A 25 43.02 28.71 10.66
CA VAL A 25 41.59 28.36 10.57
C VAL A 25 41.33 27.42 9.39
N ILE A 26 42.10 27.57 8.30
CA ILE A 26 41.98 26.78 7.07
C ILE A 26 42.41 25.31 7.28
N LYS A 27 43.37 25.06 8.19
CA LYS A 27 43.81 23.70 8.55
C LYS A 27 42.78 22.95 9.39
N GLU A 28 42.03 23.66 10.23
CA GLU A 28 41.02 23.07 11.10
C GLU A 28 39.75 22.75 10.31
N LYS A 29 39.08 23.79 9.78
CA LYS A 29 37.82 23.66 9.06
C LYS A 29 37.49 24.95 8.33
N VAL A 30 37.20 24.84 7.04
CA VAL A 30 36.58 25.88 6.23
C VAL A 30 35.13 25.49 5.98
N GLU A 31 34.21 26.35 6.38
CA GLU A 31 32.78 26.22 6.11
C GLU A 31 32.37 27.21 5.01
N ILE A 32 31.71 26.69 4.00
CA ILE A 32 31.12 27.46 2.91
C ILE A 32 29.64 27.15 2.96
N GLN A 33 28.85 28.20 3.17
CA GLN A 33 27.41 28.15 3.06
C GLN A 33 27.04 29.03 1.88
N ASP A 34 26.21 28.48 1.00
CA ASP A 34 25.54 29.24 -0.03
C ASP A 34 24.04 29.00 0.07
N GLU A 35 23.31 30.10 0.17
CA GLU A 35 21.88 30.11 0.45
C GLU A 35 21.14 30.56 -0.81
N ASN A 36 20.09 29.82 -1.16
CA ASN A 36 19.08 30.20 -2.16
C ASN A 36 19.66 30.54 -3.53
N GLN A 37 20.56 29.70 -4.05
CA GLN A 37 21.08 29.84 -5.40
C GLN A 37 20.10 29.25 -6.42
N GLU A 38 19.80 30.00 -7.48
CA GLU A 38 19.00 29.54 -8.61
C GLU A 38 19.87 28.90 -9.70
N PHE A 39 19.48 27.71 -10.13
CA PHE A 39 20.14 26.96 -11.20
C PHE A 39 19.15 26.60 -12.30
N SER A 40 19.61 26.59 -13.55
CA SER A 40 18.79 26.12 -14.68
C SER A 40 19.02 24.63 -14.89
N THR A 41 17.94 23.88 -15.08
CA THR A 41 17.96 22.46 -15.42
C THR A 41 18.32 22.22 -16.89
N ASN A 42 18.32 20.96 -17.34
CA ASN A 42 18.51 20.60 -18.76
C ASN A 42 17.40 21.12 -19.69
N VAL A 43 16.21 21.39 -19.14
CA VAL A 43 15.09 22.00 -19.85
C VAL A 43 15.15 23.53 -19.71
N ALA A 44 15.04 24.23 -20.83
CA ALA A 44 15.12 25.69 -20.88
C ALA A 44 13.97 26.37 -20.11
N GLY A 45 14.30 27.45 -19.39
CA GLY A 45 13.32 28.25 -18.64
C GLY A 45 12.91 27.68 -17.28
N ILE A 46 13.35 26.47 -16.94
CA ILE A 46 13.09 25.88 -15.62
C ILE A 46 14.28 26.17 -14.71
N LYS A 47 13.95 26.82 -13.59
CA LYS A 47 14.90 27.11 -12.52
C LYS A 47 14.56 26.27 -11.29
N VAL A 48 15.61 25.84 -10.60
CA VAL A 48 15.55 25.14 -9.32
C VAL A 48 16.37 25.93 -8.30
N SER A 49 15.91 25.97 -7.06
CA SER A 49 16.63 26.63 -5.98
C SER A 49 17.33 25.57 -5.14
N LEU A 50 18.62 25.76 -4.88
CA LEU A 50 19.46 24.85 -4.12
C LEU A 50 20.34 25.65 -3.17
N SER A 51 20.38 25.23 -1.91
CA SER A 51 21.38 25.68 -0.95
C SER A 51 22.44 24.61 -0.78
N SER A 52 23.67 25.00 -0.53
CA SER A 52 24.76 24.05 -0.31
C SER A 52 25.58 24.43 0.91
N ALA A 53 25.85 23.43 1.74
CA ALA A 53 26.77 23.56 2.87
C ALA A 53 27.96 22.62 2.65
N VAL A 54 29.15 23.20 2.54
CA VAL A 54 30.40 22.47 2.35
C VAL A 54 31.31 22.72 3.55
N SER A 55 31.84 21.63 4.11
CA SER A 55 32.90 21.66 5.09
C SER A 55 34.13 20.97 4.51
N ALA A 56 35.25 21.68 4.48
CA ALA A 56 36.52 21.15 3.98
C ALA A 56 37.67 21.54 4.91
N LYS A 57 38.80 20.84 4.80
CA LYS A 57 40.04 21.21 5.48
C LYS A 57 41.23 21.04 4.54
N PHE A 58 42.30 21.77 4.76
CA PHE A 58 43.50 21.68 3.94
C PHE A 58 44.60 20.92 4.69
N GLU A 59 44.98 19.75 4.17
CA GLU A 59 46.10 18.98 4.72
C GLU A 59 47.43 19.46 4.14
N ASN A 60 47.43 19.88 2.86
CA ASN A 60 48.58 20.47 2.18
C ASN A 60 48.18 21.81 1.53
N PHE A 61 49.09 22.78 1.54
CA PHE A 61 48.90 24.10 0.96
C PHE A 61 49.57 24.30 -0.40
N GLU A 62 50.31 23.31 -0.92
CA GLU A 62 50.99 23.38 -2.22
C GLU A 62 50.04 23.84 -3.34
N LYS A 63 48.81 23.32 -3.40
CA LYS A 63 47.82 23.69 -4.42
C LYS A 63 47.15 25.05 -4.21
N ILE A 64 47.36 25.67 -3.05
CA ILE A 64 46.82 26.99 -2.74
C ILE A 64 47.90 28.03 -2.42
N GLU A 65 49.15 27.75 -2.78
CA GLU A 65 50.29 28.64 -2.51
C GLU A 65 50.06 30.04 -3.08
N ASP A 66 49.53 30.12 -4.30
CA ASP A 66 49.16 31.39 -4.96
C ASP A 66 48.06 32.17 -4.22
N TYR A 67 47.24 31.48 -3.42
CA TYR A 67 46.15 32.05 -2.64
C TYR A 67 46.53 32.32 -1.17
N LEU A 68 47.70 31.86 -0.69
CA LEU A 68 48.16 32.12 0.69
C LEU A 68 48.51 33.59 0.92
N ASN A 69 48.76 34.35 -0.15
CA ASN A 69 48.97 35.80 -0.08
C ASN A 69 47.66 36.59 -0.04
N GLN A 70 46.52 35.92 -0.26
CA GLN A 70 45.18 36.50 -0.23
C GLN A 70 44.54 36.33 1.15
N THR A 71 43.47 37.07 1.41
CA THR A 71 42.69 36.89 2.64
C THR A 71 41.94 35.56 2.61
N VAL A 72 41.71 34.96 3.78
CA VAL A 72 40.93 33.71 3.91
C VAL A 72 39.55 33.82 3.27
N ASP A 73 38.96 35.02 3.27
CA ASP A 73 37.65 35.28 2.69
C ASP A 73 37.66 35.30 1.15
N GLU A 74 38.77 35.70 0.51
CA GLU A 74 38.94 35.57 -0.93
C GLU A 74 39.01 34.11 -1.36
N LEU A 75 39.75 33.27 -0.63
CA LEU A 75 39.79 31.83 -0.85
C LEU A 75 38.39 31.21 -0.70
N LYS A 76 37.66 31.55 0.38
CA LYS A 76 36.27 31.09 0.57
C LYS A 76 35.36 31.50 -0.58
N LYS A 77 35.50 32.72 -1.09
CA LYS A 77 34.74 33.22 -2.24
C LYS A 77 35.04 32.41 -3.49
N LEU A 78 36.32 32.12 -3.77
CA LEU A 78 36.73 31.34 -4.93
C LEU A 78 36.26 29.87 -4.84
N MET A 79 36.32 29.28 -3.65
CA MET A 79 35.75 27.96 -3.40
C MET A 79 34.23 27.96 -3.59
N ARG A 80 33.51 28.97 -3.09
CA ARG A 80 32.07 29.14 -3.31
C ARG A 80 31.72 29.23 -4.80
N GLU A 81 32.46 30.05 -5.55
CA GLU A 81 32.28 30.16 -7.01
C GLU A 81 32.48 28.82 -7.71
N THR A 82 33.47 28.03 -7.26
CA THR A 82 33.73 26.67 -7.79
C THR A 82 32.58 25.72 -7.46
N VAL A 83 32.09 25.72 -6.21
CA VAL A 83 30.92 24.92 -5.80
C VAL A 83 29.72 25.26 -6.68
N ASN A 84 29.45 26.55 -6.88
CA ASN A 84 28.32 27.02 -7.68
C ASN A 84 28.47 26.70 -9.17
N SER A 85 29.68 26.84 -9.74
CA SER A 85 29.90 26.48 -11.14
C SER A 85 29.68 24.99 -11.37
N THR A 86 30.22 24.15 -10.49
CA THR A 86 30.07 22.69 -10.59
C THR A 86 28.62 22.25 -10.37
N ALA A 87 27.94 22.81 -9.36
CA ALA A 87 26.52 22.55 -9.15
C ALA A 87 25.69 22.96 -10.37
N ARG A 88 25.98 24.11 -10.98
CA ARG A 88 25.31 24.58 -12.20
C ARG A 88 25.52 23.65 -13.38
N GLU A 89 26.74 23.15 -13.58
CA GLU A 89 27.06 22.21 -14.66
C GLU A 89 26.29 20.90 -14.51
N ILE A 90 26.24 20.36 -13.29
CA ILE A 90 25.52 19.11 -12.98
C ILE A 90 24.01 19.32 -13.09
N ILE A 91 23.46 20.40 -12.54
CA ILE A 91 22.01 20.65 -12.60
C ILE A 91 21.54 20.86 -14.04
N ARG A 92 22.37 21.46 -14.90
CA ARG A 92 22.08 21.58 -16.34
C ARG A 92 21.96 20.25 -17.08
N THR A 93 22.40 19.14 -16.51
CA THR A 93 22.20 17.81 -17.10
C THR A 93 21.05 17.04 -16.45
N ILE A 94 20.45 17.58 -15.38
CA ILE A 94 19.40 16.93 -14.61
C ILE A 94 18.02 17.36 -15.10
N ASP A 95 17.14 16.38 -15.30
CA ASP A 95 15.71 16.60 -15.55
C ASP A 95 15.02 17.24 -14.33
N PRO A 96 14.15 18.25 -14.52
CA PRO A 96 13.39 18.88 -13.45
C PRO A 96 12.64 17.86 -12.58
N GLU A 97 11.99 16.88 -13.22
CA GLU A 97 11.25 15.81 -12.54
C GLU A 97 12.16 15.04 -11.57
N ARG A 98 13.38 14.70 -12.02
CA ARG A 98 14.37 14.00 -11.18
C ARG A 98 14.84 14.88 -10.03
N PHE A 99 15.02 16.19 -10.26
CA PHE A 99 15.37 17.13 -9.19
C PHE A 99 14.27 17.25 -8.13
N TYR A 100 13.02 17.39 -8.54
CA TYR A 100 11.90 17.67 -7.62
C TYR A 100 11.34 16.43 -6.93
N MET A 101 11.21 15.31 -7.65
CA MET A 101 10.61 14.09 -7.13
C MET A 101 11.62 13.12 -6.52
N ARG A 102 12.86 13.14 -7.03
CA ARG A 102 13.85 12.07 -6.79
C ARG A 102 15.21 12.64 -6.38
N PHE A 103 15.20 13.74 -5.62
CA PHE A 103 16.44 14.39 -5.19
C PHE A 103 17.34 13.45 -4.37
N TYR A 104 16.72 12.76 -3.39
CA TYR A 104 17.40 11.86 -2.46
C TYR A 104 17.34 10.39 -2.88
N GLU A 105 16.42 10.02 -3.77
CA GLU A 105 16.15 8.63 -4.12
C GLU A 105 16.89 8.22 -5.40
N PRO A 106 17.75 7.18 -5.37
CA PRO A 106 18.32 6.62 -6.58
C PRO A 106 17.25 5.86 -7.38
N GLN A 107 17.36 5.85 -8.71
CA GLN A 107 16.39 5.13 -9.53
C GLN A 107 16.64 3.63 -9.45
N THR A 108 15.72 2.89 -8.84
CA THR A 108 15.69 1.43 -8.80
C THR A 108 15.01 0.87 -10.05
N ASN A 109 15.62 -0.13 -10.68
CA ASN A 109 14.95 -0.95 -11.69
C ASN A 109 13.94 -1.91 -11.01
N GLU A 110 13.05 -2.51 -11.81
CA GLU A 110 12.11 -3.56 -11.36
C GLU A 110 12.80 -4.74 -10.65
N ASN A 111 14.09 -4.96 -10.93
CA ASN A 111 14.92 -6.01 -10.32
C ASN A 111 15.63 -5.54 -9.02
N GLY A 112 15.30 -4.37 -8.47
CA GLY A 112 15.89 -3.85 -7.23
C GLY A 112 17.32 -3.32 -7.34
N SER A 113 17.89 -3.25 -8.55
CA SER A 113 19.24 -2.71 -8.81
C SER A 113 19.17 -1.24 -9.24
N SER A 114 19.95 -0.38 -8.61
CA SER A 114 20.00 1.06 -8.91
C SER A 114 20.71 1.32 -10.24
N ARG A 115 20.00 1.89 -11.23
CA ARG A 115 20.57 2.27 -12.53
C ARG A 115 21.25 3.64 -12.49
N GLU A 116 20.71 4.55 -11.67
CA GLU A 116 21.16 5.92 -11.54
C GLU A 116 21.36 6.30 -10.08
N ILE A 117 22.43 7.05 -9.81
CA ILE A 117 22.70 7.69 -8.52
C ILE A 117 21.66 8.78 -8.24
N SER A 118 21.42 9.12 -6.98
CA SER A 118 20.53 10.25 -6.65
C SER A 118 21.17 11.58 -7.05
N VAL A 119 20.34 12.61 -7.27
CA VAL A 119 20.84 13.97 -7.57
C VAL A 119 21.73 14.48 -6.45
N GLU A 120 21.34 14.21 -5.20
CA GLU A 120 22.13 14.55 -4.02
C GLU A 120 23.54 13.94 -4.08
N GLN A 121 23.66 12.66 -4.43
CA GLN A 121 24.96 11.98 -4.53
C GLN A 121 25.80 12.47 -5.70
N GLU A 122 25.17 12.75 -6.84
CA GLU A 122 25.82 13.31 -8.02
C GLU A 122 26.44 14.67 -7.72
N LEU A 123 25.68 15.55 -7.04
CA LEU A 123 26.16 16.85 -6.57
C LEU A 123 27.28 16.70 -5.53
N LYS A 124 27.10 15.83 -4.53
CA LYS A 124 28.13 15.58 -3.50
C LYS A 124 29.46 15.17 -4.13
N ARG A 125 29.42 14.20 -5.05
CA ARG A 125 30.61 13.68 -5.71
C ARG A 125 31.27 14.75 -6.58
N GLY A 126 30.48 15.43 -7.42
CA GLY A 126 31.01 16.44 -8.32
C GLY A 126 31.66 17.61 -7.58
N ILE A 127 30.99 18.14 -6.55
CA ILE A 127 31.52 19.22 -5.71
C ILE A 127 32.79 18.76 -4.96
N GLN A 128 32.78 17.54 -4.42
CA GLN A 128 33.94 16.99 -3.73
C GLN A 128 35.16 16.90 -4.66
N THR A 129 34.99 16.30 -5.84
CA THR A 129 36.05 16.17 -6.85
C THR A 129 36.59 17.52 -7.28
N ALA A 130 35.71 18.49 -7.58
CA ALA A 130 36.13 19.82 -7.99
C ALA A 130 36.98 20.55 -6.93
N LEU A 131 36.63 20.41 -5.66
CA LEU A 131 37.38 21.04 -4.56
C LEU A 131 38.71 20.34 -4.27
N GLU A 132 38.75 19.01 -4.33
CA GLU A 132 39.99 18.22 -4.15
C GLU A 132 40.98 18.45 -5.30
N GLU A 133 40.49 18.49 -6.54
CA GLU A 133 41.34 18.70 -7.71
C GLU A 133 41.90 20.11 -7.77
N ARG A 134 41.04 21.13 -7.64
CA ARG A 134 41.42 22.54 -7.81
C ARG A 134 42.17 23.13 -6.62
N PHE A 135 41.80 22.76 -5.39
CA PHE A 135 42.34 23.36 -4.18
C PHE A 135 43.15 22.39 -3.32
N GLY A 136 43.13 21.07 -3.60
CA GLY A 136 43.75 20.08 -2.70
C GLY A 136 43.06 19.98 -1.34
N ALA A 137 41.84 20.50 -1.24
CA ALA A 137 41.08 20.50 -0.01
C ALA A 137 40.51 19.10 0.25
N LYS A 138 40.67 18.57 1.46
CA LYS A 138 39.98 17.36 1.90
C LYS A 138 38.58 17.73 2.33
N VAL A 139 37.59 17.35 1.51
CA VAL A 139 36.19 17.66 1.78
C VAL A 139 35.67 16.71 2.85
N LEU A 140 35.23 17.28 3.97
CA LEU A 140 34.69 16.53 5.10
C LEU A 140 33.22 16.21 4.90
N ARG A 141 32.46 17.18 4.36
CA ARG A 141 31.02 17.06 4.18
C ARG A 141 30.54 18.00 3.07
N VAL A 142 29.66 17.50 2.21
CA VAL A 142 28.85 18.28 1.27
C VAL A 142 27.39 17.96 1.54
N VAL A 143 26.56 18.99 1.75
CA VAL A 143 25.11 18.85 1.96
C VAL A 143 24.40 19.76 0.97
N PRO A 144 23.96 19.23 -0.18
CA PRO A 144 23.06 19.95 -1.07
C PRO A 144 21.63 19.82 -0.53
N ILE A 145 20.93 20.94 -0.40
CA ILE A 145 19.58 21.03 0.16
C ILE A 145 18.68 21.71 -0.88
N PRO A 146 17.75 20.98 -1.52
CA PRO A 146 16.78 21.58 -2.42
C PRO A 146 15.92 22.55 -1.62
N GLN A 147 15.75 23.76 -2.13
CA GLN A 147 14.92 24.75 -1.47
C GLN A 147 13.47 24.54 -1.86
N GLN A 148 12.58 24.84 -0.91
CA GLN A 148 11.16 24.81 -1.17
C GLN A 148 10.81 25.92 -2.16
N THR A 149 10.14 25.55 -3.25
CA THR A 149 9.60 26.48 -4.24
C THR A 149 8.09 26.33 -4.28
N ASP A 150 7.39 27.37 -4.77
CA ASP A 150 5.92 27.36 -4.87
C ASP A 150 5.38 26.11 -5.60
N ILE A 151 6.13 25.61 -6.60
CA ILE A 151 5.74 24.42 -7.36
C ILE A 151 5.93 23.12 -6.55
N ILE A 152 6.95 23.03 -5.70
CA ILE A 152 7.13 21.90 -4.77
C ILE A 152 6.03 21.93 -3.71
N ASP A 153 5.76 23.11 -3.13
CA ASP A 153 4.70 23.29 -2.14
C ASP A 153 3.35 22.84 -2.71
N TYR A 154 3.04 23.29 -3.93
CA TYR A 154 1.85 22.90 -4.66
C TYR A 154 1.77 21.38 -4.86
N LEU A 155 2.84 20.75 -5.35
CA LEU A 155 2.87 19.31 -5.59
C LEU A 155 2.75 18.49 -4.31
N GLN A 156 3.45 18.87 -3.24
CA GLN A 156 3.40 18.18 -1.95
C GLN A 156 2.00 18.25 -1.34
N ARG A 157 1.32 19.41 -1.45
CA ARG A 157 -0.07 19.54 -1.01
C ARG A 157 -1.00 18.66 -1.82
N LEU A 158 -0.89 18.68 -3.15
CA LEU A 158 -1.65 17.79 -4.03
C LEU A 158 -1.47 16.30 -3.67
N MET A 159 -0.23 15.86 -3.42
CA MET A 159 0.07 14.49 -3.01
C MET A 159 -0.45 14.15 -1.61
N GLY A 160 -0.63 15.15 -0.74
CA GLY A 160 -1.23 15.02 0.58
C GLY A 160 -2.76 14.90 0.56
N MET A 161 -3.40 15.39 -0.50
CA MET A 161 -4.86 15.39 -0.64
C MET A 161 -5.38 14.06 -1.18
N VAL A 162 -6.60 13.71 -0.76
CA VAL A 162 -7.37 12.59 -1.32
C VAL A 162 -8.65 13.16 -1.89
N GLY A 163 -8.84 13.01 -3.19
CA GLY A 163 -10.07 13.40 -3.87
C GLY A 163 -11.05 12.25 -3.91
N SER A 164 -12.31 12.57 -4.15
CA SER A 164 -13.34 11.57 -4.47
C SER A 164 -14.09 12.00 -5.71
N PHE A 165 -14.48 11.03 -6.52
CA PHE A 165 -15.24 11.26 -7.74
C PHE A 165 -16.52 10.42 -7.74
N LYS A 166 -17.53 10.91 -8.45
CA LYS A 166 -18.81 10.21 -8.64
C LYS A 166 -19.20 10.21 -10.11
N CYS A 167 -19.53 9.04 -10.63
CA CYS A 167 -20.03 8.88 -11.99
C CYS A 167 -21.41 8.25 -11.96
N GLU A 168 -22.32 8.75 -12.79
CA GLU A 168 -23.65 8.19 -12.98
C GLU A 168 -23.81 7.75 -14.43
N VAL A 169 -24.00 6.44 -14.61
CA VAL A 169 -24.09 5.80 -15.92
C VAL A 169 -25.54 5.41 -16.18
N PRO A 170 -26.20 5.92 -17.24
CA PRO A 170 -27.57 5.55 -17.57
C PRO A 170 -27.66 4.06 -17.94
N SER A 171 -28.73 3.39 -17.53
CA SER A 171 -28.96 1.99 -17.90
C SER A 171 -29.38 1.88 -19.36
N LEU A 172 -28.66 1.09 -20.17
CA LEU A 172 -28.99 0.83 -21.58
C LEU A 172 -30.35 0.14 -21.76
N THR A 173 -30.79 -0.65 -20.78
CA THR A 173 -32.05 -1.41 -20.83
C THR A 173 -33.26 -0.62 -20.33
N GLY A 174 -33.08 0.66 -20.00
CA GLY A 174 -34.08 1.46 -19.29
C GLY A 174 -34.12 1.07 -17.82
N GLY A 175 -33.90 2.03 -16.92
CA GLY A 175 -33.82 1.76 -15.48
C GLY A 175 -33.09 2.88 -14.74
N GLU A 176 -32.88 2.67 -13.45
CA GLU A 176 -32.11 3.61 -12.62
C GLU A 176 -30.64 3.64 -13.07
N PRO A 177 -30.00 4.83 -13.04
CA PRO A 177 -28.59 4.95 -13.37
C PRO A 177 -27.73 4.20 -12.35
N VAL A 178 -26.68 3.55 -12.84
CA VAL A 178 -25.68 2.91 -12.00
C VAL A 178 -24.71 3.97 -11.51
N LYS A 179 -24.58 4.08 -10.17
CA LYS A 179 -23.70 5.06 -9.55
C LYS A 179 -22.39 4.42 -9.14
N PHE A 180 -21.29 5.02 -9.57
CA PHE A 180 -19.93 4.68 -9.20
C PHE A 180 -19.35 5.78 -8.33
N GLN A 181 -18.62 5.40 -7.29
CA GLN A 181 -17.86 6.31 -6.46
C GLN A 181 -16.49 5.71 -6.20
N GLY A 182 -15.45 6.53 -6.27
CA GLY A 182 -14.10 6.12 -5.91
C GLY A 182 -13.32 7.28 -5.32
N ASP A 183 -12.26 6.96 -4.60
CA ASP A 183 -11.29 7.92 -4.10
C ASP A 183 -10.07 7.91 -5.02
N PHE A 184 -9.38 9.03 -5.15
CA PHE A 184 -8.12 9.09 -5.90
C PHE A 184 -7.06 9.86 -5.14
N LYS A 185 -5.82 9.45 -5.34
CA LYS A 185 -4.64 10.10 -4.76
C LYS A 185 -3.62 10.39 -5.85
N ILE A 186 -3.02 11.57 -5.79
CA ILE A 186 -1.91 11.96 -6.64
C ILE A 186 -0.63 11.35 -6.05
N LEU A 187 0.08 10.59 -6.87
CA LEU A 187 1.34 9.95 -6.48
C LEU A 187 2.55 10.83 -6.80
N GLY A 188 2.42 11.69 -7.80
CA GLY A 188 3.50 12.53 -8.27
C GLY A 188 3.25 13.01 -9.70
N ILE A 189 4.34 13.27 -10.41
CA ILE A 189 4.34 13.67 -11.82
C ILE A 189 4.65 12.43 -12.66
N GLU A 190 3.86 12.20 -13.71
CA GLU A 190 4.08 11.10 -14.64
C GLU A 190 5.39 11.32 -15.41
N ARG A 191 6.11 10.22 -15.68
CA ARG A 191 7.43 10.29 -16.31
C ARG A 191 7.38 10.99 -17.67
N GLY A 192 8.18 12.04 -17.82
CA GLY A 192 8.24 12.82 -19.06
C GLY A 192 7.06 13.79 -19.25
N SER A 193 6.15 13.89 -18.28
CA SER A 193 5.01 14.81 -18.32
C SER A 193 5.24 16.11 -17.53
N TRP A 194 6.48 16.36 -17.09
CA TRP A 194 6.83 17.58 -16.33
C TRP A 194 6.38 18.87 -17.02
N TYR A 195 6.55 18.98 -18.34
CA TYR A 195 6.15 20.17 -19.08
C TYR A 195 4.62 20.41 -19.04
N ILE A 196 3.83 19.33 -19.13
CA ILE A 196 2.37 19.39 -19.02
C ILE A 196 2.00 19.88 -17.62
N PHE A 197 2.62 19.30 -16.60
CA PHE A 197 2.41 19.71 -15.20
C PHE A 197 2.77 21.18 -14.97
N GLN A 198 3.93 21.63 -15.44
CA GLN A 198 4.36 23.01 -15.28
C GLN A 198 3.41 24.00 -15.98
N SER A 199 2.97 23.68 -17.20
CA SER A 199 2.01 24.49 -17.95
C SER A 199 0.67 24.57 -17.22
N ALA A 200 0.16 23.43 -16.72
CA ALA A 200 -1.06 23.38 -15.93
C ALA A 200 -0.93 24.18 -14.63
N PHE A 201 0.19 24.07 -13.92
CA PHE A 201 0.50 24.83 -12.71
C PHE A 201 0.53 26.34 -12.98
N GLN A 202 1.16 26.80 -14.07
CA GLN A 202 1.21 28.23 -14.42
C GLN A 202 -0.17 28.78 -14.73
N SER A 203 -0.94 28.09 -15.57
CA SER A 203 -2.33 28.46 -15.91
C SER A 203 -3.22 28.54 -14.66
N MET A 204 -3.09 27.57 -13.76
CA MET A 204 -3.82 27.54 -12.50
C MET A 204 -3.41 28.71 -11.59
N ARG A 205 -2.10 28.93 -11.41
CA ARG A 205 -1.57 30.01 -10.57
C ARG A 205 -2.05 31.38 -11.03
N GLU A 206 -2.06 31.62 -12.34
CA GLU A 206 -2.56 32.87 -12.93
C GLU A 206 -4.06 33.05 -12.67
N SER A 207 -4.86 32.00 -12.84
CA SER A 207 -6.31 32.08 -12.61
C SER A 207 -6.72 32.20 -11.14
N GLN A 208 -5.84 31.88 -10.19
CA GLN A 208 -6.16 31.76 -8.76
C GLN A 208 -5.39 32.71 -7.85
N GLN A 209 -4.71 33.70 -8.43
CA GLN A 209 -3.95 34.67 -7.66
C GLN A 209 -4.81 35.47 -6.67
N GLU A 210 -6.07 35.76 -7.04
CA GLU A 210 -7.04 36.43 -6.16
C GLU A 210 -7.46 35.52 -4.98
N LEU A 211 -7.73 34.23 -5.25
CA LEU A 211 -8.06 33.25 -4.23
C LEU A 211 -6.89 33.01 -3.26
N LEU A 212 -5.65 33.02 -3.75
CA LEU A 212 -4.46 32.92 -2.90
C LEU A 212 -4.36 34.08 -1.91
N GLN A 213 -4.70 35.31 -2.33
CA GLN A 213 -4.73 36.46 -1.42
C GLN A 213 -5.83 36.33 -0.37
N GLU A 214 -7.03 35.89 -0.76
CA GLU A 214 -8.12 35.59 0.19
C GLU A 214 -7.71 34.50 1.19
N PHE A 215 -7.06 33.45 0.71
CA PHE A 215 -6.57 32.34 1.53
C PHE A 215 -5.51 32.77 2.55
N GLU A 216 -4.54 33.59 2.14
CA GLU A 216 -3.52 34.14 3.06
C GLU A 216 -4.16 35.07 4.10
N ALA A 217 -5.13 35.90 3.69
CA ALA A 217 -5.88 36.74 4.62
C ALA A 217 -6.67 35.91 5.63
N LEU A 218 -7.36 34.86 5.20
CA LEU A 218 -8.09 33.94 6.08
C LEU A 218 -7.17 33.18 7.04
N LYS A 219 -6.00 32.72 6.57
CA LYS A 219 -4.99 32.09 7.45
C LYS A 219 -4.48 33.04 8.51
N LYS A 220 -4.29 34.31 8.15
CA LYS A 220 -3.88 35.36 9.09
C LYS A 220 -4.99 35.64 10.12
N GLN A 221 -6.24 35.75 9.67
CA GLN A 221 -7.39 35.89 10.59
C GLN A 221 -7.50 34.71 11.54
N TYR A 222 -7.36 33.48 11.02
CA TYR A 222 -7.40 32.26 11.83
C TYR A 222 -6.30 32.25 12.90
N SER A 223 -5.08 32.65 12.57
CA SER A 223 -3.98 32.71 13.53
C SER A 223 -4.15 33.83 14.56
N GLU A 224 -4.70 34.98 14.16
CA GLU A 224 -5.05 36.08 15.07
C GLU A 224 -6.10 35.64 16.11
N VAL A 225 -7.18 34.98 15.68
CA VAL A 225 -8.23 34.47 16.59
C VAL A 225 -7.66 33.45 17.59
N ILE A 226 -6.81 32.52 17.13
CA ILE A 226 -6.15 31.54 18.03
C ILE A 226 -5.23 32.24 19.04
N SER A 227 -4.53 33.29 18.64
CA SER A 227 -3.59 34.00 19.50
C SER A 227 -4.26 34.77 20.65
N LEU A 228 -5.56 35.09 20.52
CA LEU A 228 -6.33 35.86 21.50
C LEU A 228 -6.81 35.03 22.70
N GLY A 229 -6.68 33.70 22.68
CA GLY A 229 -6.81 32.84 23.87
C GLY A 229 -8.23 32.40 24.27
N ASP A 230 -9.29 33.08 23.81
CA ASP A 230 -10.69 32.71 24.09
C ASP A 230 -11.27 31.76 23.02
N VAL A 231 -10.64 30.58 22.89
CA VAL A 231 -10.99 29.58 21.85
C VAL A 231 -12.41 29.02 22.02
N GLU A 232 -12.96 29.01 23.24
CA GLU A 232 -14.33 28.52 23.49
C GLU A 232 -15.40 29.46 22.93
N ASP A 233 -15.20 30.78 23.00
CA ASP A 233 -16.16 31.77 22.52
C ASP A 233 -16.09 31.96 21.00
N SER A 234 -14.94 31.70 20.38
CA SER A 234 -14.72 31.84 18.93
C SER A 234 -14.81 30.52 18.14
N ARG A 235 -15.32 29.44 18.75
CA ARG A 235 -15.32 28.12 18.10
C ARG A 235 -16.10 28.07 16.78
N GLU A 236 -17.27 28.71 16.75
CA GLU A 236 -18.14 28.71 15.55
C GLU A 236 -17.49 29.51 14.41
N GLU A 237 -16.88 30.66 14.72
CA GLU A 237 -16.10 31.47 13.77
C GLU A 237 -14.87 30.72 13.25
N LEU A 238 -14.15 30.00 14.11
CA LEU A 238 -13.01 29.17 13.72
C LEU A 238 -13.41 28.01 12.81
N ASP A 239 -14.57 27.40 13.06
CA ASP A 239 -15.11 26.33 12.21
C ASP A 239 -15.51 26.88 10.83
N GLU A 240 -16.14 28.06 10.76
CA GLU A 240 -16.49 28.73 9.49
C GLU A 240 -15.24 29.10 8.68
N ILE A 241 -14.24 29.73 9.32
CA ILE A 241 -12.97 30.08 8.68
C ILE A 241 -12.25 28.80 8.21
N SER A 242 -12.24 27.73 9.02
CA SER A 242 -11.62 26.46 8.63
C SER A 242 -12.31 25.81 7.44
N GLN A 243 -13.65 25.84 7.38
CA GLN A 243 -14.41 25.35 6.24
C GLN A 243 -14.13 26.17 4.98
N ARG A 244 -14.09 27.50 5.11
CA ARG A 244 -13.78 28.40 3.98
C ARG A 244 -12.36 28.17 3.45
N ILE A 245 -11.38 28.02 4.35
CA ILE A 245 -10.00 27.65 4.02
C ILE A 245 -9.98 26.34 3.23
N ARG A 246 -10.71 25.30 3.65
CA ARG A 246 -10.75 24.01 2.93
C ARG A 246 -11.38 24.11 1.54
N ILE A 247 -12.45 24.90 1.38
CA ILE A 247 -13.11 25.11 0.09
C ILE A 247 -12.13 25.81 -0.86
N ILE A 248 -11.54 26.91 -0.40
CA ILE A 248 -10.57 27.68 -1.19
C ILE A 248 -9.33 26.84 -1.47
N GLU A 249 -8.87 26.01 -0.54
CA GLU A 249 -7.76 25.08 -0.75
C GLU A 249 -8.06 24.09 -1.88
N ASN A 250 -9.24 23.46 -1.89
CA ASN A 250 -9.62 22.55 -2.99
C ASN A 250 -9.70 23.25 -4.35
N GLU A 251 -10.18 24.50 -4.38
CA GLU A 251 -10.22 25.32 -5.58
C GLU A 251 -8.81 25.71 -6.04
N ILE A 252 -7.98 26.25 -5.14
CA ILE A 252 -6.59 26.70 -5.42
C ILE A 252 -5.69 25.55 -5.88
N PHE A 253 -5.89 24.34 -5.39
CA PHE A 253 -5.07 23.22 -5.81
C PHE A 253 -5.64 22.53 -7.06
N GLY A 254 -6.76 23.01 -7.61
CA GLY A 254 -7.38 22.45 -8.81
C GLY A 254 -7.81 20.99 -8.65
N MET A 255 -8.04 20.54 -7.41
CA MET A 255 -8.41 19.16 -7.13
C MET A 255 -9.79 18.85 -7.73
N ASP A 256 -10.68 19.85 -7.77
CA ASP A 256 -11.97 19.75 -8.44
C ASP A 256 -11.85 19.66 -9.96
N ASP A 257 -10.84 20.29 -10.56
CA ASP A 257 -10.58 20.16 -12.00
C ASP A 257 -10.08 18.77 -12.35
N ILE A 258 -9.14 18.24 -11.56
CA ILE A 258 -8.65 16.87 -11.70
C ILE A 258 -9.81 15.88 -11.52
N LYS A 259 -10.64 16.08 -10.49
CA LYS A 259 -11.87 15.28 -10.26
C LYS A 259 -12.79 15.33 -11.47
N ARG A 260 -13.14 16.52 -11.98
CA ARG A 260 -14.01 16.69 -13.15
C ARG A 260 -13.44 15.99 -14.38
N SER A 261 -12.12 16.02 -14.56
CA SER A 261 -11.42 15.32 -15.63
C SER A 261 -11.61 13.81 -15.53
N ILE A 262 -11.36 13.23 -14.35
CA ILE A 262 -11.58 11.80 -14.08
C ILE A 262 -13.05 11.44 -14.32
N GLU A 263 -14.00 12.19 -13.74
CA GLU A 263 -15.43 11.94 -13.88
C GLU A 263 -15.87 11.93 -15.35
N LYS A 264 -15.41 12.91 -16.13
CA LYS A 264 -15.73 13.01 -17.55
C LYS A 264 -15.18 11.82 -18.35
N SER A 265 -13.91 11.48 -18.15
CA SER A 265 -13.26 10.36 -18.86
C SER A 265 -13.91 9.02 -18.50
N VAL A 266 -14.05 8.73 -17.21
CA VAL A 266 -14.63 7.49 -16.70
C VAL A 266 -16.09 7.37 -17.14
N ASN A 267 -16.90 8.43 -17.02
CA ASN A 267 -18.30 8.39 -17.44
C ASN A 267 -18.45 8.18 -18.96
N ALA A 268 -17.61 8.83 -19.78
CA ALA A 268 -17.63 8.63 -21.22
C ALA A 268 -17.29 7.19 -21.62
N LYS A 269 -16.40 6.50 -20.90
CA LYS A 269 -16.08 5.09 -21.16
C LYS A 269 -17.15 4.14 -20.63
N LEU A 270 -17.65 4.37 -19.42
CA LEU A 270 -18.68 3.54 -18.80
C LEU A 270 -20.02 3.61 -19.54
N THR A 271 -20.39 4.77 -20.12
CA THR A 271 -21.61 4.89 -20.94
C THR A 271 -21.58 4.03 -22.20
N THR A 272 -20.39 3.65 -22.68
CA THR A 272 -20.21 2.75 -23.83
C THR A 272 -20.03 1.28 -23.44
N ALA A 273 -19.88 0.98 -22.15
CA ALA A 273 -19.67 -0.38 -21.66
C ALA A 273 -20.98 -1.18 -21.61
N ASP A 274 -20.87 -2.50 -21.79
CA ASP A 274 -22.03 -3.40 -21.69
C ASP A 274 -22.60 -3.39 -20.25
N SER A 275 -23.92 -3.38 -20.17
CA SER A 275 -24.71 -3.48 -18.95
C SER A 275 -24.34 -4.68 -18.08
N GLU A 276 -23.93 -5.82 -18.66
CA GLU A 276 -23.51 -6.99 -17.87
C GLU A 276 -22.19 -6.76 -17.12
N LEU A 277 -21.23 -6.09 -17.77
CA LEU A 277 -19.97 -5.71 -17.15
C LEU A 277 -20.22 -4.76 -15.99
N LEU A 278 -21.14 -3.80 -16.15
CA LEU A 278 -21.45 -2.80 -15.11
C LEU A 278 -22.04 -3.38 -13.81
N ARG A 279 -22.49 -4.64 -13.79
CA ARG A 279 -23.15 -5.25 -12.61
C ARG A 279 -22.19 -5.91 -11.62
N TYR A 280 -20.95 -6.22 -12.01
CA TYR A 280 -19.91 -6.97 -11.26
C TYR A 280 -20.49 -7.97 -10.24
N THR A 281 -20.99 -9.11 -10.72
CA THR A 281 -21.54 -10.18 -9.87
C THR A 281 -20.47 -10.96 -9.10
N ASP A 282 -19.20 -10.80 -9.47
CA ASP A 282 -18.04 -11.52 -8.92
C ASP A 282 -16.91 -10.54 -8.55
N LEU A 283 -16.11 -10.91 -7.55
CA LEU A 283 -14.91 -10.18 -7.10
C LEU A 283 -13.89 -10.02 -8.24
N LYS A 284 -13.78 -11.01 -9.14
CA LYS A 284 -12.92 -10.92 -10.34
C LYS A 284 -13.35 -9.78 -11.26
N LEU A 285 -14.65 -9.63 -11.48
CA LEU A 285 -15.20 -8.54 -12.31
C LEU A 285 -14.97 -7.18 -11.65
N LEU A 286 -15.09 -7.08 -10.33
CA LEU A 286 -14.77 -5.86 -9.60
C LEU A 286 -13.30 -5.46 -9.80
N SER A 287 -12.36 -6.37 -9.58
CA SER A 287 -10.92 -6.09 -9.77
C SER A 287 -10.58 -5.70 -11.21
N THR A 288 -11.27 -6.29 -12.18
CA THR A 288 -11.11 -5.96 -13.59
C THR A 288 -11.59 -4.55 -13.89
N MET A 289 -12.74 -4.15 -13.35
CA MET A 289 -13.26 -2.80 -13.51
C MET A 289 -12.42 -1.76 -12.78
N GLU A 290 -11.95 -2.07 -11.57
CA GLU A 290 -11.03 -1.21 -10.83
C GLU A 290 -9.79 -0.92 -11.66
N ARG A 291 -9.22 -1.92 -12.34
CA ARG A 291 -8.08 -1.74 -13.24
C ARG A 291 -8.42 -0.82 -14.42
N TYR A 292 -9.57 -0.99 -15.06
CA TYR A 292 -9.98 -0.15 -16.18
C TYR A 292 -10.27 1.30 -15.76
N ILE A 293 -10.99 1.51 -14.66
CA ILE A 293 -11.27 2.85 -14.14
C ILE A 293 -9.98 3.54 -13.70
N ASN A 294 -9.06 2.82 -13.05
CA ASN A 294 -7.72 3.32 -12.76
C ASN A 294 -6.99 3.77 -14.02
N GLN A 295 -7.00 2.94 -15.07
CA GLN A 295 -6.35 3.25 -16.33
C GLN A 295 -6.96 4.50 -16.99
N TRP A 296 -8.28 4.58 -17.13
CA TRP A 296 -8.95 5.72 -17.78
C TRP A 296 -8.82 7.02 -16.98
N GLY A 297 -8.88 6.92 -15.65
CA GLY A 297 -8.62 8.05 -14.76
C GLY A 297 -7.18 8.53 -14.88
N ARG A 298 -6.21 7.62 -14.88
CA ARG A 298 -4.78 7.94 -15.08
C ARG A 298 -4.53 8.61 -16.42
N GLU A 299 -4.97 8.00 -17.52
CA GLU A 299 -4.77 8.55 -18.88
C GLU A 299 -5.29 9.99 -18.97
N SER A 300 -6.51 10.26 -18.48
CA SER A 300 -7.10 11.60 -18.51
C SER A 300 -6.30 12.64 -17.71
N VAL A 301 -5.81 12.25 -16.53
CA VAL A 301 -5.07 13.17 -15.65
C VAL A 301 -3.64 13.39 -16.13
N VAL A 302 -2.99 12.36 -16.67
CA VAL A 302 -1.66 12.46 -17.28
C VAL A 302 -1.71 13.40 -18.49
N GLU A 303 -2.68 13.22 -19.38
CA GLU A 303 -2.79 14.03 -20.60
C GLU A 303 -3.04 15.51 -20.31
N GLN A 304 -3.85 15.82 -19.28
CA GLN A 304 -4.25 17.20 -18.98
C GLN A 304 -3.34 17.91 -17.99
N TYR A 305 -2.83 17.20 -16.99
CA TYR A 305 -2.09 17.78 -15.86
C TYR A 305 -0.69 17.20 -15.69
N GLY A 306 -0.31 16.15 -16.44
CA GLY A 306 0.97 15.48 -16.29
C GLY A 306 1.18 14.79 -14.93
N LEU A 307 0.09 14.52 -14.21
CA LEU A 307 0.13 13.93 -12.87
C LEU A 307 -0.13 12.43 -12.91
N GLU A 308 0.60 11.68 -12.09
CA GLU A 308 0.33 10.27 -11.85
C GLU A 308 -0.70 10.13 -10.71
N VAL A 309 -1.78 9.38 -10.98
CA VAL A 309 -2.88 9.17 -10.04
C VAL A 309 -3.18 7.69 -9.81
N SER A 310 -3.63 7.37 -8.60
CA SER A 310 -4.15 6.05 -8.23
C SER A 310 -5.57 6.20 -7.69
N VAL A 311 -6.51 5.52 -8.34
CA VAL A 311 -7.89 5.36 -7.88
C VAL A 311 -7.98 4.16 -6.93
N ARG A 312 -8.60 4.37 -5.78
CA ARG A 312 -8.81 3.40 -4.72
C ARG A 312 -10.26 3.43 -4.23
N ASN A 313 -10.64 2.43 -3.43
CA ASN A 313 -11.96 2.35 -2.80
C ASN A 313 -13.11 2.47 -3.82
N LEU A 314 -12.97 1.86 -4.99
CA LEU A 314 -14.03 1.88 -5.98
C LEU A 314 -15.24 1.12 -5.42
N SER A 315 -16.38 1.79 -5.43
CA SER A 315 -17.65 1.26 -5.00
C SER A 315 -18.72 1.55 -6.03
N ARG A 316 -19.68 0.63 -6.09
CA ARG A 316 -20.86 0.74 -6.94
C ARG A 316 -22.09 0.66 -6.04
N THR A 317 -22.99 1.62 -6.17
CA THR A 317 -24.29 1.53 -5.53
C THR A 317 -25.19 0.61 -6.34
N ARG A 318 -25.80 -0.37 -5.68
CA ARG A 318 -26.82 -1.24 -6.30
C ARG A 318 -28.01 -0.42 -6.75
N THR A 319 -28.62 -0.81 -7.86
CA THR A 319 -29.92 -0.25 -8.25
C THR A 319 -31.02 -0.81 -7.34
N LYS A 320 -32.17 -0.13 -7.23
CA LYS A 320 -33.27 -0.63 -6.38
C LYS A 320 -33.75 -2.03 -6.78
N GLN A 321 -33.69 -2.36 -8.07
CA GLN A 321 -34.05 -3.69 -8.55
C GLN A 321 -33.06 -4.75 -8.05
N GLU A 322 -31.76 -4.43 -8.01
CA GLU A 322 -30.74 -5.33 -7.48
C GLU A 322 -30.83 -5.46 -5.97
N GLU A 323 -31.16 -4.37 -5.26
CA GLU A 323 -31.43 -4.37 -3.83
C GLU A 323 -32.61 -5.28 -3.50
N TYR A 324 -33.73 -5.15 -4.21
CA TYR A 324 -34.89 -6.04 -4.05
C TYR A 324 -34.54 -7.52 -4.31
N LEU A 325 -33.77 -7.81 -5.37
CA LEU A 325 -33.33 -9.18 -5.66
C LEU A 325 -32.37 -9.71 -4.59
N PHE A 326 -31.50 -8.86 -4.06
CA PHE A 326 -30.58 -9.22 -2.99
C PHE A 326 -31.35 -9.53 -1.70
N ASP A 327 -32.30 -8.69 -1.31
CA ASP A 327 -33.14 -8.89 -0.14
C ASP A 327 -34.00 -10.16 -0.26
N ALA A 328 -34.60 -10.38 -1.43
CA ALA A 328 -35.37 -11.60 -1.70
C ALA A 328 -34.51 -12.86 -1.61
N ARG A 329 -33.26 -12.83 -2.11
CA ARG A 329 -32.31 -13.93 -1.96
C ARG A 329 -31.91 -14.13 -0.50
N GLN A 330 -31.64 -13.05 0.23
CA GLN A 330 -31.29 -13.13 1.64
C GLN A 330 -32.43 -13.71 2.49
N GLN A 331 -33.67 -13.33 2.20
CA GLN A 331 -34.86 -13.90 2.82
C GLN A 331 -35.03 -15.38 2.48
N LEU A 332 -34.82 -15.76 1.22
CA LEU A 332 -34.87 -17.16 0.79
C LEU A 332 -33.81 -18.01 1.51
N GLU A 333 -32.56 -17.54 1.58
CA GLU A 333 -31.49 -18.25 2.28
C GLU A 333 -31.78 -18.35 3.78
N LYS A 334 -32.29 -17.28 4.39
CA LYS A 334 -32.74 -17.33 5.78
C LYS A 334 -33.86 -18.37 5.98
N ALA A 335 -34.85 -18.39 5.10
CA ALA A 335 -35.93 -19.37 5.16
C ALA A 335 -35.43 -20.82 5.01
N LYS A 336 -34.45 -21.07 4.13
CA LYS A 336 -33.80 -22.39 4.01
C LYS A 336 -33.05 -22.79 5.27
N VAL A 337 -32.36 -21.85 5.90
CA VAL A 337 -31.65 -22.09 7.17
C VAL A 337 -32.65 -22.38 8.29
N ASP A 338 -33.74 -21.62 8.37
CA ASP A 338 -34.80 -21.81 9.37
C ASP A 338 -35.52 -23.15 9.16
N GLU A 339 -35.80 -23.54 7.91
CA GLU A 339 -36.35 -24.86 7.58
C GLU A 339 -35.39 -25.99 7.99
N ALA A 340 -34.10 -25.86 7.68
CA ALA A 340 -33.08 -26.83 8.07
C ALA A 340 -32.98 -26.96 9.60
N LEU A 341 -33.08 -25.84 10.32
CA LEU A 341 -33.09 -25.80 11.78
C LEU A 341 -34.33 -26.52 12.34
N ALA A 342 -35.52 -26.22 11.81
CA ALA A 342 -36.76 -26.90 12.20
C ALA A 342 -36.72 -28.41 11.94
N GLN A 343 -36.11 -28.85 10.82
CA GLN A 343 -35.91 -30.27 10.54
C GLN A 343 -34.96 -30.93 11.57
N VAL A 344 -33.90 -30.23 11.98
CA VAL A 344 -32.97 -30.72 13.01
C VAL A 344 -33.67 -30.82 14.37
N GLU A 345 -34.48 -29.83 14.75
CA GLU A 345 -35.25 -29.84 15.99
C GLU A 345 -36.30 -30.96 16.01
N ALA A 346 -37.07 -31.13 14.93
CA ALA A 346 -38.03 -32.21 14.81
C ALA A 346 -37.37 -33.60 14.95
N ARG A 347 -36.17 -33.79 14.35
CA ARG A 347 -35.38 -35.01 14.53
C ARG A 347 -34.90 -35.19 15.97
N LYS A 348 -34.49 -34.11 16.64
CA LYS A 348 -34.07 -34.13 18.04
C LYS A 348 -35.23 -34.53 18.96
N GLU A 349 -36.43 -33.97 18.76
CA GLU A 349 -37.63 -34.34 19.51
C GLU A 349 -38.04 -35.79 19.28
N GLN A 350 -38.05 -36.23 18.02
CA GLN A 350 -38.34 -37.63 17.68
C GLN A 350 -37.36 -38.57 18.38
N ARG A 351 -36.07 -38.22 18.40
CA ARG A 351 -35.04 -38.99 19.11
C ARG A 351 -35.27 -39.01 20.61
N GLN A 352 -35.63 -37.88 21.20
CA GLN A 352 -35.91 -37.80 22.64
C GLN A 352 -37.11 -38.68 23.02
N LYS A 353 -38.17 -38.67 22.21
CA LYS A 353 -39.33 -39.57 22.40
C LYS A 353 -38.95 -41.04 22.27
N GLN A 354 -38.11 -41.41 21.29
CA GLN A 354 -37.62 -42.78 21.14
C GLN A 354 -36.79 -43.24 22.35
N LEU A 355 -35.89 -42.39 22.84
CA LEU A 355 -35.08 -42.66 24.03
C LEU A 355 -35.94 -42.79 25.30
N GLU A 356 -36.99 -41.96 25.44
CA GLU A 356 -37.91 -42.07 26.57
C GLU A 356 -38.70 -43.38 26.53
N MET A 357 -39.16 -43.79 25.35
CA MET A 357 -39.86 -45.06 25.17
C MET A 357 -38.96 -46.27 25.45
N SER A 358 -37.70 -46.26 24.98
CA SER A 358 -36.76 -47.35 25.29
C SER A 358 -36.38 -47.38 26.77
N LEU A 359 -36.18 -46.21 27.40
CA LEU A 359 -35.94 -46.13 28.84
C LEU A 359 -37.09 -46.76 29.64
N ARG A 360 -38.35 -46.43 29.30
CA ARG A 360 -39.54 -47.03 29.93
C ARG A 360 -39.62 -48.54 29.72
N ARG A 361 -39.30 -49.02 28.51
CA ARG A 361 -39.26 -50.45 28.20
C ARG A 361 -38.20 -51.18 29.02
N ASN A 362 -36.98 -50.64 29.08
CA ASN A 362 -35.89 -51.20 29.86
C ASN A 362 -36.19 -51.20 31.35
N GLN A 363 -36.83 -50.15 31.86
CA GLN A 363 -37.27 -50.09 33.25
C GLN A 363 -38.32 -51.16 33.56
N ALA A 364 -39.33 -51.33 32.70
CA ALA A 364 -40.35 -52.37 32.88
C ALA A 364 -39.74 -53.79 32.85
N GLN A 365 -38.80 -54.05 31.94
CA GLN A 365 -38.08 -55.32 31.87
C GLN A 365 -37.20 -55.55 33.12
N SER A 366 -36.53 -54.51 33.62
CA SER A 366 -35.75 -54.58 34.87
C SER A 366 -36.64 -54.87 36.07
N ASP A 367 -37.81 -54.23 36.18
CA ASP A 367 -38.79 -54.48 37.24
C ASP A 367 -39.33 -55.92 37.18
N GLU A 368 -39.56 -56.46 35.98
CA GLU A 368 -39.94 -57.85 35.77
C GLU A 368 -38.82 -58.81 36.18
N LEU A 369 -37.58 -58.52 35.80
CA LEU A 369 -36.39 -59.28 36.18
C LEU A 369 -36.23 -59.34 37.70
N ASN A 370 -36.40 -58.19 38.39
CA ASN A 370 -36.33 -58.10 39.84
C ASN A 370 -37.41 -58.97 40.52
N LYS A 371 -38.64 -58.97 39.99
CA LYS A 371 -39.71 -59.85 40.49
C LYS A 371 -39.37 -61.33 40.34
N LEU A 372 -38.74 -61.71 39.23
CA LEU A 372 -38.27 -63.08 39.03
C LEU A 372 -37.14 -63.43 40.01
N TYR A 373 -36.19 -62.53 40.22
CA TYR A 373 -35.13 -62.72 41.22
C TYR A 373 -35.66 -62.89 42.64
N ASP A 374 -36.64 -62.07 43.05
CA ASP A 374 -37.31 -62.20 44.35
C ASP A 374 -38.03 -63.55 44.49
N ARG A 375 -38.69 -64.00 43.41
CA ARG A 375 -39.35 -65.33 43.39
C ARG A 375 -38.34 -66.46 43.46
N ARG A 376 -37.20 -66.34 42.76
CA ARG A 376 -36.08 -67.29 42.84
C ARG A 376 -35.55 -67.41 44.27
N ALA A 377 -35.30 -66.27 44.92
CA ALA A 377 -34.79 -66.23 46.30
C ALA A 377 -35.75 -66.92 47.29
N LYS A 378 -37.07 -66.74 47.10
CA LYS A 378 -38.09 -67.44 47.89
C LYS A 378 -38.07 -68.96 47.66
N LEU A 379 -37.98 -69.41 46.41
CA LEU A 379 -37.92 -70.85 46.10
C LEU A 379 -36.65 -71.53 46.64
N ILE A 380 -35.51 -70.83 46.66
CA ILE A 380 -34.25 -71.37 47.21
C ILE A 380 -34.32 -71.54 48.74
N THR A 381 -35.13 -70.73 49.42
CA THR A 381 -35.24 -70.77 50.90
C THR A 381 -36.28 -71.77 51.39
N ASP A 382 -37.16 -72.26 50.52
CA ASP A 382 -38.17 -73.27 50.84
C ASP A 382 -37.60 -74.68 50.59
N SER A 383 -37.51 -75.52 51.64
CA SER A 383 -36.89 -76.84 51.55
C SER A 383 -37.69 -77.87 50.76
N ASP A 384 -38.98 -77.59 50.50
CA ASP A 384 -39.89 -78.47 49.77
C ASP A 384 -40.14 -77.99 48.32
N ALA A 385 -39.37 -77.02 47.83
CA ALA A 385 -39.56 -76.44 46.51
C ALA A 385 -39.32 -77.44 45.36
N ASP A 386 -40.21 -77.40 44.37
CA ASP A 386 -40.13 -78.22 43.15
C ASP A 386 -38.94 -77.79 42.28
N SER A 387 -38.05 -78.74 41.98
CA SER A 387 -36.85 -78.52 41.16
C SER A 387 -37.21 -78.04 39.75
N ASP A 388 -38.34 -78.50 39.21
CA ASP A 388 -38.77 -78.15 37.85
C ASP A 388 -39.23 -76.67 37.78
N GLU A 389 -39.82 -76.14 38.86
CA GLU A 389 -40.20 -74.73 38.95
C GLU A 389 -38.97 -73.81 38.97
N LEU A 390 -37.92 -74.21 39.69
CA LEU A 390 -36.66 -73.45 39.77
C LEU A 390 -35.95 -73.41 38.41
N GLU A 391 -35.93 -74.52 37.68
CA GLU A 391 -35.33 -74.57 36.34
C GLU A 391 -36.10 -73.71 35.33
N HIS A 392 -37.43 -73.79 35.34
CA HIS A 392 -38.28 -72.94 34.51
C HIS A 392 -38.04 -71.44 34.80
N LEU A 393 -37.89 -71.07 36.06
CA LEU A 393 -37.65 -69.69 36.47
C LEU A 393 -36.26 -69.18 36.06
N ASN A 394 -35.22 -70.03 36.13
CA ASN A 394 -33.89 -69.69 35.62
C ASN A 394 -33.90 -69.52 34.09
N GLN A 395 -34.67 -70.32 33.36
CA GLN A 395 -34.85 -70.13 31.92
C GLN A 395 -35.54 -68.81 31.59
N GLN A 396 -36.55 -68.41 32.38
CA GLN A 396 -37.21 -67.11 32.21
C GLN A 396 -36.27 -65.94 32.49
N ILE A 397 -35.47 -65.99 33.56
CA ILE A 397 -34.46 -64.97 33.86
C ILE A 397 -33.46 -64.87 32.71
N ASN A 398 -32.86 -65.98 32.27
CA ASN A 398 -31.88 -65.96 31.18
C ASN A 398 -32.45 -65.39 29.87
N ARG A 399 -33.72 -65.69 29.54
CA ARG A 399 -34.39 -65.11 28.36
C ARG A 399 -34.52 -63.60 28.48
N LEU A 400 -35.02 -63.10 29.62
CA LEU A 400 -35.17 -61.66 29.85
C LEU A 400 -33.82 -60.92 29.89
N GLU A 401 -32.78 -61.51 30.47
CA GLU A 401 -31.44 -60.92 30.47
C GLU A 401 -30.87 -60.80 29.04
N GLN A 402 -31.05 -61.84 28.22
CA GLN A 402 -30.65 -61.79 26.82
C GLN A 402 -31.46 -60.76 26.03
N GLU A 403 -32.76 -60.63 26.29
CA GLU A 403 -33.61 -59.63 25.64
C GLU A 403 -33.21 -58.20 26.02
N VAL A 404 -32.89 -57.93 27.29
CA VAL A 404 -32.43 -56.61 27.77
C VAL A 404 -31.09 -56.24 27.13
N LEU A 405 -30.15 -57.18 27.06
CA LEU A 405 -28.82 -56.96 26.47
C LEU A 405 -28.86 -56.79 24.94
N SER A 406 -29.65 -57.61 24.23
CA SER A 406 -29.77 -57.55 22.77
C SER A 406 -30.53 -56.31 22.29
N SER A 407 -31.62 -55.95 22.97
CA SER A 407 -32.40 -54.74 22.65
C SER A 407 -31.55 -53.49 22.77
N SER A 408 -30.68 -53.40 23.79
CA SER A 408 -29.78 -52.25 23.99
C SER A 408 -28.74 -52.09 22.89
N LEU A 409 -28.25 -53.18 22.29
CA LEU A 409 -27.21 -53.14 21.25
C LEU A 409 -27.79 -52.81 19.87
N GLU A 410 -28.95 -53.38 19.52
CA GLU A 410 -29.64 -53.06 18.26
C GLU A 410 -30.13 -51.60 18.24
N GLU A 411 -30.66 -51.11 19.36
CA GLU A 411 -31.08 -49.70 19.49
C GLU A 411 -29.90 -48.73 19.37
N ALA A 412 -28.73 -49.06 19.94
CA ALA A 412 -27.51 -48.26 19.79
C ALA A 412 -27.01 -48.24 18.33
N SER A 413 -27.05 -49.37 17.63
CA SER A 413 -26.66 -49.47 16.22
C SER A 413 -27.62 -48.71 15.30
N ASN A 414 -28.92 -48.82 15.54
CA ASN A 414 -29.94 -48.07 14.79
C ASN A 414 -29.82 -46.55 15.04
N SER A 415 -29.46 -46.15 16.26
CA SER A 415 -29.19 -44.75 16.60
C SER A 415 -27.98 -44.17 15.86
N LEU A 416 -26.95 -44.99 15.60
CA LEU A 416 -25.74 -44.57 14.86
C LEU A 416 -25.99 -44.42 13.36
N ASN A 417 -26.76 -45.31 12.74
CA ASN A 417 -27.07 -45.22 11.30
C ASN A 417 -27.95 -44.00 10.94
N ILE A 418 -28.70 -43.46 11.91
CA ILE A 418 -29.49 -42.23 11.74
C ILE A 418 -28.62 -40.97 11.83
N LEU A 419 -27.40 -41.08 12.39
CA LEU A 419 -26.48 -39.95 12.62
C LEU A 419 -25.57 -39.62 11.45
N GLU A 420 -25.49 -40.46 10.41
CA GLU A 420 -24.72 -40.11 9.23
C GLU A 420 -25.51 -39.14 8.33
N PRO A 421 -25.11 -37.86 8.21
CA PRO A 421 -25.71 -37.00 7.21
C PRO A 421 -25.48 -37.62 5.84
N LYS A 422 -26.56 -37.81 5.06
CA LYS A 422 -26.47 -38.19 3.66
C LYS A 422 -25.60 -37.16 2.94
N ARG A 423 -24.32 -37.49 2.75
CA ARG A 423 -23.38 -36.63 2.03
C ARG A 423 -23.87 -36.58 0.58
N ASP A 424 -24.42 -35.44 0.18
CA ASP A 424 -24.70 -35.14 -1.22
C ASP A 424 -23.37 -35.05 -1.98
N LYS A 425 -22.95 -36.19 -2.53
CA LYS A 425 -21.85 -36.30 -3.48
C LYS A 425 -22.36 -35.81 -4.83
N GLY A 426 -22.23 -34.53 -5.11
CA GLY A 426 -22.30 -34.07 -6.50
C GLY A 426 -22.70 -32.62 -6.66
N LYS A 427 -21.72 -31.78 -6.96
CA LYS A 427 -21.72 -30.89 -8.14
C LYS A 427 -20.35 -30.23 -8.27
N SER A 428 -19.59 -30.71 -9.27
CA SER A 428 -18.27 -30.23 -9.65
C SER A 428 -18.36 -28.88 -10.34
N THR A 429 -17.47 -27.98 -9.95
CA THR A 429 -17.22 -26.59 -10.37
C THR A 429 -16.60 -26.43 -11.77
N LEU A 430 -16.72 -27.40 -12.67
CA LEU A 430 -15.85 -27.53 -13.86
C LEU A 430 -16.30 -26.78 -15.14
N GLY A 431 -17.39 -26.02 -15.13
CA GLY A 431 -17.96 -25.46 -16.38
C GLY A 431 -17.50 -24.06 -16.79
N PHE A 432 -16.74 -23.33 -15.97
CA PHE A 432 -16.49 -21.89 -16.18
C PHE A 432 -15.23 -21.59 -17.01
N GLU A 433 -14.23 -22.47 -17.00
CA GLU A 433 -12.93 -22.21 -17.66
C GLU A 433 -12.97 -22.38 -19.19
N GLU A 434 -13.96 -23.08 -19.73
CA GLU A 434 -14.05 -23.38 -21.17
C GLU A 434 -14.67 -22.25 -22.03
N GLN A 435 -15.46 -21.34 -21.44
CA GLN A 435 -16.23 -20.36 -22.21
C GLN A 435 -15.46 -19.08 -22.58
N MET A 436 -14.30 -18.83 -21.98
CA MET A 436 -13.47 -17.64 -22.25
C MET A 436 -12.26 -17.97 -23.14
N SER A 437 -12.53 -18.66 -24.25
CA SER A 437 -11.54 -18.91 -25.31
C SER A 437 -11.13 -17.60 -26.00
N LEU A 438 -10.10 -16.95 -25.47
CA LEU A 438 -9.16 -16.11 -26.23
C LEU A 438 -7.73 -16.49 -25.82
N PRO A 439 -6.78 -16.43 -26.77
CA PRO A 439 -5.55 -17.21 -26.74
C PRO A 439 -4.75 -16.86 -25.51
N SER A 440 -4.24 -17.90 -24.84
CA SER A 440 -3.13 -17.78 -23.91
C SER A 440 -2.10 -16.85 -24.55
N SER A 441 -1.90 -15.69 -23.91
CA SER A 441 -0.85 -14.74 -24.27
C SER A 441 0.44 -15.55 -24.44
N PRO A 442 1.19 -15.36 -25.55
CA PRO A 442 2.41 -16.14 -25.75
C PRO A 442 3.33 -15.83 -24.58
N ASN A 443 3.61 -16.87 -23.78
CA ASN A 443 4.78 -16.88 -22.92
C ASN A 443 5.96 -16.39 -23.76
N ASN A 444 6.53 -15.26 -23.37
CA ASN A 444 7.78 -14.75 -23.88
C ASN A 444 8.84 -15.88 -23.74
N PRO A 445 9.34 -16.50 -24.83
CA PRO A 445 10.46 -17.41 -24.74
C PRO A 445 11.72 -16.58 -24.98
N GLY A 446 12.37 -16.17 -23.91
CA GLY A 446 13.60 -15.39 -23.99
C GLY A 446 14.60 -15.79 -22.92
N SER A 447 15.62 -16.55 -23.36
CA SER A 447 16.93 -16.81 -22.73
C SER A 447 17.01 -17.91 -21.68
N ASN A 448 17.91 -18.91 -21.72
CA ASN A 448 18.76 -19.51 -22.77
C ASN A 448 19.51 -20.70 -22.13
N SER A 449 20.09 -21.56 -22.99
CA SER A 449 21.31 -22.36 -22.75
C SER A 449 21.24 -23.65 -21.90
N ILE A 450 21.05 -24.78 -22.58
CA ILE A 450 21.91 -25.97 -22.35
C ILE A 450 22.43 -26.45 -23.70
N ARG A 451 23.76 -26.57 -23.76
CA ARG A 451 24.56 -27.17 -24.83
C ARG A 451 24.07 -28.58 -25.13
N ASP A 452 23.99 -28.95 -26.40
CA ASP A 452 24.58 -30.22 -26.82
C ASP A 452 24.97 -30.19 -28.29
N THR A 453 26.22 -30.55 -28.50
CA THR A 453 26.91 -30.84 -29.75
C THR A 453 26.21 -31.95 -30.51
N ASN A 454 26.03 -31.80 -31.83
CA ASN A 454 26.34 -32.86 -32.80
C ASN A 454 26.39 -32.33 -34.24
N ILE A 455 27.59 -32.45 -34.81
CA ILE A 455 27.97 -32.57 -36.23
C ILE A 455 27.27 -33.84 -36.80
N PRO A 456 26.78 -33.90 -38.06
CA PRO A 456 27.68 -33.98 -39.22
C PRO A 456 27.25 -33.39 -40.57
N ASP A 457 28.32 -33.07 -41.31
CA ASP A 457 28.62 -33.25 -42.74
C ASP A 457 27.75 -32.65 -43.86
N ARG A 458 28.46 -31.79 -44.63
CA ARG A 458 28.62 -31.74 -46.10
C ARG A 458 27.39 -31.77 -47.01
N GLU A 459 27.27 -30.72 -47.83
CA GLU A 459 27.59 -30.67 -49.29
C GLU A 459 27.30 -29.22 -49.76
N ASP A 460 28.32 -28.51 -50.26
CA ASP A 460 28.52 -28.13 -51.67
C ASP A 460 27.36 -27.34 -52.29
N GLU A 461 27.57 -26.04 -52.58
CA GLU A 461 27.61 -25.53 -53.96
C GLU A 461 27.77 -24.01 -54.05
N ASP A 462 28.58 -23.64 -55.03
CA ASP A 462 28.87 -22.33 -55.60
C ASP A 462 27.65 -21.42 -55.85
N ASN A 463 27.80 -20.11 -55.64
CA ASN A 463 27.94 -19.18 -56.78
C ASN A 463 28.04 -17.69 -56.39
N ALA A 464 29.04 -17.07 -57.01
CA ALA A 464 29.02 -15.80 -57.74
C ALA A 464 28.45 -14.53 -57.09
N SER A 465 29.38 -13.59 -56.87
CA SER A 465 29.43 -12.28 -57.55
C SER A 465 28.11 -11.52 -57.77
N ASN A 466 27.96 -10.36 -57.13
CA ASN A 466 27.90 -9.06 -57.83
C ASN A 466 27.76 -7.88 -56.84
N LEU A 467 28.60 -6.87 -57.11
CA LEU A 467 28.50 -5.43 -56.81
C LEU A 467 28.42 -4.94 -55.36
#